data_AF-A0AAV8VIN4-F1
#
_entry.id   AF-A0AAV8VIN4-F1
#
_cell.length_a   1.000
_cell.length_b   1.000
_cell.length_c   1.000
_cell.angle_alpha   90.00
_cell.angle_beta   90.00
_cell.angle_gamma   90.00
#
_symmetry.space_group_name_H-M   'P 1'
#
loop_
_entity.id
_entity.type
_entity.pdbx_description
1 polymer ?
#
loop_
_entity_poly.entity_id
_entity_poly.type
_entity_poly.pdbx_seq_one_letter_code
_entity_poly.pdbx_strand_id
1 'polypeptide(L)'
;IKTIFSVLVAKPRITCVKRHDCQSILGVKSMCTKSSYCACKPFHHLHHGQCVKNRDLHDICDHDHQCYCGAGCEDKIACIERNCSCRPGHKPYRSRRCIYDPANPPPPPANTSSILYNLISSIVLTALTTTMVKIL
;
A
#
# COMPACT_ATOMS: atom_id res chain seq x y z
N ILE A 1 -14.19 28.21 10.28
CA ILE A 1 -14.68 26.91 9.78
C ILE A 1 -13.52 25.92 9.87
N LYS A 2 -13.59 24.98 10.82
CA LYS A 2 -12.48 24.06 11.15
C LYS A 2 -12.63 22.83 10.26
N THR A 3 -11.94 22.81 9.13
CA THR A 3 -11.98 21.69 8.17
C THR A 3 -11.31 20.48 8.82
N ILE A 4 -12.11 19.55 9.33
CA ILE A 4 -11.62 18.24 9.79
C ILE A 4 -11.30 17.43 8.54
N PHE A 5 -10.01 17.35 8.19
CA PHE A 5 -9.51 16.34 7.26
C PHE A 5 -9.79 14.96 7.86
N SER A 6 -10.95 14.40 7.51
CA SER A 6 -11.27 13.01 7.81
C SER A 6 -10.39 12.15 6.92
N VAL A 7 -9.31 11.63 7.50
CA VAL A 7 -8.44 10.63 6.87
C VAL A 7 -9.32 9.43 6.53
N LEU A 8 -9.72 9.32 5.26
CA LEU A 8 -10.42 8.17 4.70
C LEU A 8 -9.44 7.00 4.62
N VAL A 9 -9.11 6.41 5.77
CA VAL A 9 -8.61 5.04 5.78
C VAL A 9 -9.79 4.18 5.36
N ALA A 10 -9.67 3.47 4.23
CA ALA A 10 -10.63 2.49 3.76
C ALA A 10 -10.76 1.35 4.80
N LYS A 11 -11.48 1.62 5.89
CA LYS A 11 -11.86 0.64 6.88
C LYS A 11 -13.13 -0.02 6.37
N PRO A 12 -13.15 -1.33 6.16
CA PRO A 12 -14.38 -2.01 5.80
C PRO A 12 -15.36 -1.77 6.94
N ARG A 13 -16.50 -1.16 6.62
CA ARG A 13 -17.57 -0.87 7.58
C ARG A 13 -18.33 -2.17 7.87
N ILE A 14 -17.65 -3.13 8.49
CA ILE A 14 -18.23 -4.42 8.88
C ILE A 14 -18.90 -4.20 10.22
N THR A 15 -20.22 -4.31 10.26
CA THR A 15 -21.00 -4.22 11.49
C THR A 15 -20.84 -5.49 12.31
N CYS A 16 -20.88 -5.35 13.63
CA CYS A 16 -20.76 -6.49 14.56
C CYS A 16 -21.62 -6.29 15.80
N VAL A 17 -22.04 -7.40 16.40
CA VAL A 17 -22.72 -7.44 17.71
C VAL A 17 -21.77 -8.02 18.76
N LYS A 18 -21.00 -9.04 18.37
CA LYS A 18 -20.06 -9.74 19.24
C LYS A 18 -18.67 -9.79 18.61
N ARG A 19 -17.68 -10.08 19.45
CA ARG A 19 -16.28 -10.27 19.00
C ARG A 19 -16.15 -11.36 17.94
N HIS A 20 -16.93 -12.44 18.04
CA HIS A 20 -16.84 -13.57 17.11
C HIS A 20 -17.15 -13.16 15.66
N ASP A 21 -18.11 -12.26 15.45
CA ASP A 21 -18.52 -11.75 14.14
C ASP A 21 -17.34 -11.13 13.37
N CYS A 22 -16.46 -10.42 14.09
CA CYS A 22 -15.27 -9.84 13.48
C CYS A 22 -14.17 -10.87 13.28
N GLN A 23 -14.09 -11.90 14.12
CA GLN A 23 -13.02 -12.90 14.04
C GLN A 23 -13.19 -13.86 12.88
N SER A 24 -14.44 -14.15 12.47
CA SER A 24 -14.72 -14.95 11.28
C SER A 24 -14.33 -14.25 9.98
N ILE A 25 -14.36 -12.92 9.95
CA ILE A 25 -14.10 -12.11 8.74
C ILE A 25 -12.65 -11.59 8.72
N LEU A 26 -12.21 -10.97 9.81
CA LEU A 26 -10.91 -10.28 9.90
C LEU A 26 -9.84 -11.08 10.66
N GLY A 27 -10.16 -12.30 11.12
CA GLY A 27 -9.26 -13.16 11.87
C GLY A 27 -9.19 -12.83 13.37
N VAL A 28 -8.49 -13.68 14.14
CA VAL A 28 -8.48 -13.66 15.62
C VAL A 28 -7.94 -12.37 16.26
N LYS A 29 -7.26 -11.54 15.47
CA LYS A 29 -6.65 -10.26 15.86
C LYS A 29 -7.60 -9.07 15.66
N SER A 30 -8.87 -9.31 15.34
CA SER A 30 -9.91 -8.28 15.29
C SER A 30 -10.67 -8.13 16.61
N MET A 31 -11.45 -7.06 16.71
CA MET A 31 -12.35 -6.73 17.82
C MET A 31 -13.61 -6.02 17.31
N CYS A 32 -14.72 -6.17 18.04
CA CYS A 32 -15.93 -5.37 17.84
C CYS A 32 -15.83 -4.10 18.70
N THR A 33 -15.90 -2.93 18.08
CA THR A 33 -15.82 -1.63 18.75
C THR A 33 -17.13 -1.27 19.47
N LYS A 34 -17.10 -0.29 20.38
CA LYS A 34 -18.31 0.23 21.05
C LYS A 34 -19.34 0.83 20.08
N SER A 35 -18.90 1.23 18.89
CA SER A 35 -19.75 1.76 17.81
C SER A 35 -20.31 0.65 16.91
N SER A 36 -20.22 -0.62 17.31
CA SER A 36 -20.72 -1.78 16.57
C SER A 36 -20.06 -1.99 15.19
N TYR A 37 -18.78 -1.64 15.06
CA TYR A 37 -17.97 -1.91 13.87
C TYR A 37 -16.73 -2.75 14.19
N CYS A 38 -16.33 -3.62 13.27
CA CYS A 38 -15.09 -4.37 13.39
C CYS A 38 -13.87 -3.48 13.19
N ALA A 39 -12.84 -3.73 13.99
CA ALA A 39 -11.53 -3.11 13.87
C ALA A 39 -10.43 -4.09 14.23
N CYS A 40 -9.20 -3.80 13.83
CA CYS A 40 -8.04 -4.54 14.33
C CYS A 40 -7.74 -4.14 15.78
N LYS A 41 -7.24 -5.09 16.56
CA LYS A 41 -6.74 -4.84 17.91
C LYS A 41 -5.60 -3.82 17.89
N PRO A 42 -5.26 -3.20 19.04
CA PRO A 42 -4.06 -2.38 19.15
C PRO A 42 -2.83 -3.12 18.59
N PHE A 43 -1.94 -2.37 17.92
CA PHE A 43 -0.72 -2.89 17.27
C PHE A 43 -0.98 -3.90 16.13
N HIS A 44 -2.16 -3.85 15.52
CA HIS A 44 -2.50 -4.60 14.31
C HIS A 44 -3.11 -3.65 13.28
N HIS A 45 -2.90 -3.94 12.01
CA HIS A 45 -3.49 -3.20 10.90
C HIS A 45 -4.18 -4.15 9.94
N LEU A 46 -5.03 -3.59 9.07
CA LEU A 46 -5.78 -4.36 8.08
C LEU A 46 -4.93 -4.55 6.83
N HIS A 47 -4.68 -5.81 6.47
CA HIS A 47 -4.01 -6.19 5.22
C HIS A 47 -4.78 -7.34 4.57
N HIS A 48 -5.19 -7.18 3.31
CA HIS A 48 -5.96 -8.17 2.54
C HIS A 48 -7.16 -8.77 3.30
N GLY A 49 -7.93 -7.90 3.97
CA GLY A 49 -9.11 -8.32 4.72
C GLY A 49 -8.81 -9.01 6.06
N GLN A 50 -7.55 -9.10 6.48
CA GLN A 50 -7.17 -9.69 7.77
C GLN A 50 -6.41 -8.69 8.64
N CYS A 51 -6.56 -8.84 9.96
CA CYS A 51 -5.78 -8.08 10.92
C CYS A 51 -4.42 -8.75 11.15
N VAL A 52 -3.36 -8.10 10.68
CA VAL A 52 -1.97 -8.56 10.82
C VAL A 52 -1.25 -7.76 11.89
N LYS A 53 -0.26 -8.37 12.55
CA LYS A 53 0.55 -7.72 13.61
C LYS A 53 1.46 -6.67 12.98
N ASN A 54 1.53 -5.49 13.59
CA ASN A 54 2.44 -4.44 13.18
C ASN A 54 3.89 -4.81 13.55
N ARG A 55 4.80 -4.56 12.62
CA ARG A 55 6.24 -4.45 12.84
C ARG A 55 6.61 -2.98 12.73
N ASP A 56 7.22 -2.45 13.78
CA ASP A 56 7.64 -1.06 13.84
C ASP A 56 8.92 -0.85 13.02
N LEU A 57 9.37 0.40 12.91
CA LEU A 57 10.63 0.71 12.24
C LEU A 57 11.79 -0.05 12.90
N HIS A 58 12.66 -0.64 12.08
CA HIS A 58 13.79 -1.50 12.45
C HIS A 58 13.44 -2.88 13.02
N ASP A 59 12.16 -3.24 13.11
CA ASP A 59 11.77 -4.61 13.41
C ASP A 59 12.05 -5.54 12.23
N ILE A 60 12.31 -6.81 12.57
CA ILE A 60 12.46 -7.88 11.58
C ILE A 60 11.13 -8.14 10.89
N CYS A 61 11.18 -8.25 9.56
CA CYS A 61 10.04 -8.52 8.68
C CYS A 61 10.40 -9.52 7.57
N ASP A 62 9.37 -10.17 7.05
CA ASP A 62 9.45 -11.04 5.87
C ASP A 62 8.87 -10.35 4.62
N HIS A 63 7.87 -9.48 4.81
CA HIS A 63 7.10 -8.86 3.74
C HIS A 63 6.71 -7.42 4.09
N ASP A 64 6.58 -6.57 3.07
CA ASP A 64 6.21 -5.15 3.20
C ASP A 64 4.97 -4.92 4.05
N HIS A 65 3.96 -5.78 3.90
CA HIS A 65 2.70 -5.65 4.62
C HIS A 65 2.81 -5.91 6.12
N GLN A 66 3.95 -6.37 6.63
CA GLN A 66 4.16 -6.50 8.07
C GLN A 66 4.58 -5.16 8.67
N CYS A 67 5.18 -4.28 7.88
CA CYS A 67 5.73 -3.01 8.32
C CYS A 67 4.66 -1.93 8.43
N TYR A 68 4.61 -1.26 9.58
CA TYR A 68 3.60 -0.25 9.87
C TYR A 68 4.21 0.95 10.59
N CYS A 69 4.04 2.15 10.04
CA CYS A 69 4.52 3.41 10.63
C CYS A 69 3.40 4.42 10.93
N GLY A 70 2.17 3.92 11.09
CA GLY A 70 0.97 4.74 11.30
C GLY A 70 0.10 4.86 10.05
N ALA A 71 -1.09 5.42 10.22
CA ALA A 71 -2.02 5.70 9.12
C ALA A 71 -1.43 6.74 8.15
N GLY A 72 -1.57 6.51 6.84
CA GLY A 72 -1.04 7.39 5.79
C GLY A 72 0.47 7.28 5.60
N CYS A 73 1.03 6.13 5.98
CA CYS A 73 2.44 5.79 5.93
C CYS A 73 2.68 4.47 5.17
N GLU A 74 1.62 3.87 4.64
CA GLU A 74 1.62 2.58 3.93
C GLU A 74 2.51 2.60 2.69
N ASP A 75 2.62 3.76 2.03
CA ASP A 75 3.45 4.01 0.85
C ASP A 75 4.88 4.50 1.20
N LYS A 76 5.22 4.62 2.48
CA LYS A 76 6.48 5.23 2.96
C LYS A 76 7.40 4.25 3.68
N ILE A 77 6.90 3.07 4.02
CA ILE A 77 7.65 2.01 4.69
C ILE A 77 7.61 0.72 3.85
N ALA A 78 8.65 -0.08 3.96
CA ALA A 78 8.77 -1.38 3.31
C ALA A 78 9.64 -2.31 4.15
N CYS A 79 9.62 -3.60 3.82
CA CYS A 79 10.55 -4.56 4.35
C CYS A 79 11.81 -4.57 3.46
N ILE A 80 12.86 -3.88 3.90
CA ILE A 80 14.12 -3.74 3.16
C ILE A 80 15.19 -4.50 3.93
N GLU A 81 15.85 -5.45 3.27
CA GLU A 81 16.91 -6.28 3.90
C GLU A 81 16.44 -6.97 5.20
N ARG A 82 15.19 -7.48 5.20
CA ARG A 82 14.52 -8.10 6.36
C ARG A 82 14.23 -7.17 7.54
N ASN A 83 14.40 -5.86 7.40
CA ASN A 83 14.03 -4.89 8.42
C ASN A 83 13.03 -3.87 7.89
N CYS A 84 12.04 -3.52 8.71
CA CYS A 84 11.10 -2.47 8.39
C CYS A 84 11.83 -1.12 8.31
N SER A 85 11.88 -0.54 7.12
CA SER A 85 12.69 0.64 6.82
C SER A 85 11.90 1.62 5.94
N CYS A 86 12.23 2.91 6.05
CA CYS A 86 11.60 3.91 5.20
C CYS A 86 12.02 3.70 3.74
N ARG A 87 11.07 3.81 2.81
CA ARG A 87 11.34 3.76 1.37
C ARG A 87 12.24 4.93 0.94
N PRO A 88 12.95 4.81 -0.19
CA PRO A 88 13.65 5.95 -0.79
C PRO A 88 12.75 7.18 -0.90
N GLY A 89 13.28 8.38 -0.70
CA GLY A 89 12.46 9.59 -0.58
C GLY A 89 12.01 9.93 0.84
N HIS A 90 12.24 9.04 1.82
CA HIS A 90 11.72 9.19 3.17
C HIS A 90 12.78 8.90 4.23
N LYS A 91 12.63 9.52 5.40
CA LYS A 91 13.48 9.29 6.57
C LYS A 91 12.70 9.00 7.85
N PRO A 92 13.32 8.32 8.82
CA PRO A 92 12.76 8.15 10.14
C PRO A 92 12.47 9.48 10.84
N TYR A 93 11.31 9.59 11.49
CA TYR A 93 10.92 10.69 12.35
C TYR A 93 10.42 10.15 13.69
N ARG A 94 11.03 10.64 14.79
CA ARG A 94 10.72 10.23 16.17
C ARG A 94 10.68 8.69 16.35
N SER A 95 11.56 7.99 15.62
CA SER A 95 11.74 6.53 15.67
C SER A 95 10.51 5.67 15.36
N ARG A 96 9.43 6.23 14.82
CA ARG A 96 8.18 5.47 14.55
C ARG A 96 7.47 5.82 13.25
N ARG A 97 7.85 6.91 12.58
CA ARG A 97 7.21 7.39 11.35
C ARG A 97 8.21 7.55 10.24
N CYS A 98 7.77 7.36 9.00
CA CYS A 98 8.51 7.78 7.82
C CYS A 98 7.93 9.10 7.29
N ILE A 99 8.77 10.11 7.15
CA ILE A 99 8.41 11.42 6.60
C ILE A 99 9.23 11.69 5.34
N TYR A 100 8.73 12.55 4.45
CA TYR A 100 9.45 12.96 3.25
C TYR A 100 10.83 13.56 3.61
N ASP A 101 11.87 13.12 2.91
CA ASP A 101 13.22 13.67 3.07
C ASP A 101 13.60 14.56 1.89
N PRO A 102 13.57 15.89 2.05
CA PRO A 102 13.90 16.81 0.95
C PRO A 102 15.36 16.73 0.50
N ALA A 103 16.26 16.19 1.34
CA ALA A 103 17.66 15.99 1.00
C ALA A 103 17.89 14.79 0.06
N ASN A 104 16.96 13.83 0.06
CA ASN A 104 17.06 12.59 -0.71
C ASN A 104 15.71 12.31 -1.37
N PRO A 105 15.29 13.08 -2.39
CA PRO A 105 14.00 12.89 -3.04
C PRO A 105 13.89 11.48 -3.65
N PRO A 106 12.68 10.90 -3.72
CA PRO A 106 12.50 9.62 -4.38
C PRO A 106 12.90 9.74 -5.86
N PRO A 107 13.49 8.70 -6.45
CA PRO A 107 13.78 8.71 -7.88
C PRO A 107 12.48 8.98 -8.65
N PRO A 108 12.52 9.77 -9.74
CA PRO A 108 11.35 9.97 -10.57
C PRO A 108 10.80 8.61 -11.02
N PRO A 109 9.48 8.44 -11.12
CA PRO A 109 8.89 7.18 -11.56
C PRO A 109 9.48 6.81 -12.93
N ALA A 110 10.01 5.59 -13.03
CA ALA A 110 10.64 5.11 -14.26
C ALA A 110 9.62 5.08 -15.41
N ASN A 111 9.64 6.12 -16.23
CA ASN A 111 9.13 6.30 -17.59
C ASN A 111 8.06 5.29 -18.07
N THR A 112 6.79 5.69 -17.95
CA THR A 112 5.67 5.17 -18.77
C THR A 112 5.88 5.41 -20.28
N SER A 113 6.85 6.23 -20.68
CA SER A 113 7.19 6.52 -22.08
C SER A 113 7.69 5.31 -22.88
N SER A 114 8.23 4.30 -22.19
CA SER A 114 8.80 3.09 -22.82
C SER A 114 7.73 2.15 -23.38
N ILE A 115 6.53 2.15 -22.79
CA ILE A 115 5.42 1.28 -23.20
C ILE A 115 4.74 1.84 -24.46
N LEU A 116 4.62 3.18 -24.55
CA LEU A 116 4.09 3.85 -25.75
C LEU A 116 4.99 3.63 -26.98
N TYR A 117 6.31 3.73 -26.85
CA TYR A 117 7.24 3.50 -27.97
C TYR A 117 7.16 2.06 -28.53
N ASN A 118 6.97 1.06 -27.66
CA ASN A 118 6.82 -0.34 -28.08
C ASN A 118 5.46 -0.64 -28.73
N LEU A 119 4.38 0.01 -28.25
CA LEU A 119 3.05 -0.10 -28.87
C LEU A 119 3.02 0.54 -30.27
N ILE A 120 3.63 1.72 -30.44
CA ILE A 120 3.63 2.43 -31.73
C ILE A 120 4.46 1.67 -32.78
N SER A 121 5.60 1.09 -32.40
CA SER A 121 6.44 0.30 -33.33
C SER A 121 5.72 -0.96 -33.85
N SER A 122 4.86 -1.58 -33.02
CA SER A 122 4.10 -2.78 -33.40
C SER A 122 2.96 -2.47 -34.39
N ILE A 123 2.39 -1.26 -34.34
CA ILE A 123 1.33 -0.81 -35.25
C ILE A 123 1.88 -0.47 -36.65
N VAL A 124 3.08 0.11 -36.74
CA VAL A 124 3.71 0.42 -38.03
C VAL A 124 4.09 -0.85 -38.80
N LEU A 125 4.56 -1.89 -38.11
CA LEU A 125 4.96 -3.14 -38.74
C LEU A 125 3.77 -3.92 -39.33
N THR A 126 2.61 -3.90 -38.66
CA THR A 126 1.39 -4.57 -39.14
C THR A 126 0.70 -3.85 -40.30
N ALA A 127 0.85 -2.52 -40.39
CA ALA A 127 0.36 -1.73 -41.53
C ALA A 127 1.20 -1.95 -42.82
N LEU A 128 2.51 -2.20 -42.68
CA LEU A 128 3.39 -2.49 -43.83
C LEU A 128 3.21 -3.91 -44.39
N THR A 129 2.92 -4.91 -43.55
CA THR A 129 2.70 -6.28 -44.03
C THR A 129 1.37 -6.46 -44.74
N THR A 130 0.33 -5.68 -44.37
CA THR A 130 -1.00 -5.79 -44.98
C THR A 130 -1.10 -5.12 -46.36
N THR A 131 -0.20 -4.20 -46.68
CA THR A 131 -0.14 -3.56 -48.00
C THR A 131 0.59 -4.41 -49.04
N MET A 132 1.55 -5.26 -48.64
CA MET A 132 2.24 -6.17 -49.58
C MET A 132 1.41 -7.38 -50.03
N VAL A 133 0.35 -7.75 -49.31
CA VAL A 133 -0.53 -8.88 -49.68
C VAL A 133 -1.58 -8.49 -50.73
N LYS A 134 -1.78 -7.19 -50.99
CA LYS A 134 -2.78 -6.69 -51.96
C LYS A 134 -2.24 -6.43 -53.38
N ILE A 135 -0.97 -6.75 -53.66
CA ILE A 135 -0.31 -6.53 -54.98
C ILE A 135 0.17 -7.88 -55.58
N LEU A 136 -0.57 -8.97 -55.35
CA LEU A 136 -0.36 -10.27 -55.99
C LEU A 136 -1.67 -10.75 -56.61
#